data_AF-A0A2G9YEZ5-F1
#
_entry.id   AF-A0A2G9YEZ5-F1
#
_cell.length_a   1.000
_cell.length_b   1.000
_cell.length_c   1.000
_cell.angle_alpha   90.00
_cell.angle_beta   90.00
_cell.angle_gamma   90.00
#
_symmetry.space_group_name_H-M   'P 1'
#
loop_
_entity.id
_entity.type
_entity.pdbx_description
1 polymer ?
#
loop_
_entity_poly.entity_id
_entity_poly.type
_entity_poly.pdbx_seq_one_letter_code
_entity_poly.pdbx_strand_id
1 'polypeptide(L)'
;GEREIIGNIKKKKEKVYKNFKEKMDSLGAKIKEKPGGQVDIFLFTKDGKPIDPDMKLPEEEKKELSKKMEIIEKEIKGLKNLMQSLDIEEKAMLEQMEEKEKGIIKLVVKNIVKELLKKYPKAARHLVAVKEDILKNIKEFQKGNDTPGTPHKGRIKISLLDSLIADKGKGKEEESDFFGRYDVDVIVDNSRTKGAPVVFADKVTRAELFGEVKEKIIGDFYKIKAGALHRANGGYLIIR
;
A
#
# COMPACT_ATOMS: atom_id res chain seq x y z
N GLY A 1 -11.57 -3.80 -11.02
CA GLY A 1 -11.58 -4.20 -9.61
C GLY A 1 -12.12 -3.08 -8.77
N GLU A 2 -11.26 -2.25 -8.18
CA GLU A 2 -11.65 -1.25 -7.19
C GLU A 2 -12.70 -0.24 -7.68
N ARG A 3 -12.44 0.39 -8.85
CA ARG A 3 -13.37 1.35 -9.48
C ARG A 3 -14.75 0.73 -9.77
N GLU A 4 -14.79 -0.57 -10.00
CA GLU A 4 -16.03 -1.30 -10.28
C GLU A 4 -16.83 -1.56 -8.99
N ILE A 5 -16.15 -1.93 -7.89
CA ILE A 5 -16.75 -2.05 -6.56
C ILE A 5 -17.35 -0.70 -6.13
N ILE A 6 -16.54 0.36 -6.16
CA ILE A 6 -16.97 1.72 -5.82
C ILE A 6 -18.12 2.16 -6.73
N GLY A 7 -18.03 1.90 -8.03
CA GLY A 7 -19.07 2.22 -8.99
C GLY A 7 -20.40 1.48 -8.72
N ASN A 8 -20.34 0.20 -8.35
CA ASN A 8 -21.52 -0.61 -8.05
C ASN A 8 -22.18 -0.18 -6.73
N ILE A 9 -21.40 0.08 -5.69
CA ILE A 9 -21.91 0.61 -4.42
C ILE A 9 -22.53 1.99 -4.62
N LYS A 10 -21.89 2.86 -5.41
CA LYS A 10 -22.43 4.18 -5.76
C LYS A 10 -23.81 4.07 -6.42
N LYS A 11 -23.98 3.18 -7.40
CA LYS A 11 -25.29 2.92 -8.03
C LYS A 11 -26.33 2.40 -7.02
N LYS A 12 -25.94 1.55 -6.07
CA LYS A 12 -26.84 1.09 -4.99
C LYS A 12 -27.27 2.24 -4.08
N LYS A 13 -26.34 3.09 -3.64
CA LYS A 13 -26.60 4.28 -2.82
C LYS A 13 -27.54 5.25 -3.53
N GLU A 14 -27.30 5.53 -4.81
CA GLU A 14 -28.16 6.37 -5.66
C GLU A 14 -29.59 5.79 -5.77
N LYS A 15 -29.74 4.48 -5.95
CA LYS A 15 -31.05 3.82 -6.01
C LYS A 15 -31.80 3.91 -4.68
N VAL A 16 -31.13 3.65 -3.55
CA VAL A 16 -31.72 3.76 -2.21
C VAL A 16 -32.19 5.19 -1.96
N TYR A 17 -31.36 6.18 -2.31
CA TYR A 17 -31.71 7.58 -2.15
C TYR A 17 -32.88 8.00 -3.04
N LYS A 18 -32.91 7.53 -4.30
CA LYS A 18 -34.03 7.78 -5.22
C LYS A 18 -35.35 7.25 -4.65
N ASN A 19 -35.36 6.02 -4.14
CA ASN A 19 -36.56 5.43 -3.52
C ASN A 19 -37.00 6.20 -2.27
N PHE A 20 -36.06 6.66 -1.45
CA PHE A 20 -36.35 7.51 -0.29
C PHE A 20 -36.99 8.83 -0.72
N LYS A 21 -36.45 9.48 -1.76
CA LYS A 21 -37.00 10.73 -2.31
C LYS A 21 -38.42 10.58 -2.82
N GLU A 22 -38.69 9.55 -3.63
CA GLU A 22 -40.04 9.26 -4.13
C GLU A 22 -41.04 9.05 -2.98
N LYS A 23 -40.60 8.41 -1.89
CA LYS A 23 -41.43 8.19 -0.71
C LYS A 23 -41.67 9.48 0.08
N MET A 24 -40.68 10.35 0.24
CA MET A 24 -40.85 11.65 0.89
C MET A 24 -41.76 12.58 0.06
N ASP A 25 -41.59 12.60 -1.26
CA ASP A 25 -42.45 13.37 -2.17
C ASP A 25 -43.92 12.92 -2.04
N SER A 26 -44.17 11.61 -1.93
CA SER A 26 -45.53 11.06 -1.71
C SER A 26 -46.17 11.48 -0.38
N LEU A 27 -45.36 11.81 0.62
CA LEU A 27 -45.81 12.28 1.93
C LEU A 27 -45.98 13.82 1.98
N GLY A 28 -45.68 14.52 0.88
CA GLY A 28 -45.68 15.99 0.81
C GLY A 28 -44.46 16.62 1.47
N ALA A 29 -43.40 15.86 1.69
CA ALA A 29 -42.16 16.31 2.29
C ALA A 29 -41.12 16.60 1.20
N LYS A 30 -40.58 17.83 1.17
CA LYS A 30 -39.47 18.16 0.28
C LYS A 30 -38.14 17.95 0.99
N ILE A 31 -37.26 17.22 0.32
CA ILE A 31 -35.90 16.97 0.79
C ILE A 31 -34.95 18.03 0.22
N LYS A 32 -34.09 18.60 1.06
CA LYS A 32 -32.96 19.44 0.64
C LYS A 32 -31.65 18.85 1.17
N GLU A 33 -30.76 18.51 0.24
CA GLU A 33 -29.40 18.11 0.60
C GLU A 33 -28.54 19.31 0.97
N LYS A 34 -27.75 19.14 2.02
CA LYS A 34 -26.66 20.01 2.42
C LYS A 34 -25.32 19.36 2.10
N PRO A 35 -24.25 20.16 1.97
CA PRO A 35 -22.88 19.65 1.92
C PRO A 35 -22.59 18.68 3.07
N GLY A 36 -21.86 17.60 2.80
CA GLY A 36 -21.55 16.58 3.81
C GLY A 36 -22.63 15.51 4.02
N GLY A 37 -23.68 15.47 3.19
CA GLY A 37 -24.70 14.41 3.22
C GLY A 37 -25.77 14.60 4.30
N GLN A 38 -25.86 15.81 4.88
CA GLN A 38 -26.93 16.17 5.79
C GLN A 38 -28.20 16.48 4.98
N VAL A 39 -29.36 16.08 5.50
CA VAL A 39 -30.63 16.17 4.79
C VAL A 39 -31.61 16.96 5.65
N ASP A 40 -32.09 18.09 5.13
CA ASP A 40 -33.21 18.83 5.71
C ASP A 40 -34.52 18.34 5.06
N ILE A 41 -35.55 18.14 5.87
CA ILE A 41 -36.88 17.77 5.40
C ILE A 41 -37.85 18.90 5.74
N PHE A 42 -38.55 19.39 4.72
CA PHE A 42 -39.55 20.45 4.85
C PHE A 42 -40.94 19.88 4.60
N LEU A 43 -41.86 20.11 5.55
CA LEU A 43 -43.28 19.80 5.39
C LEU A 43 -44.05 21.08 5.05
N PHE A 44 -45.12 20.93 4.28
CA PHE A 44 -45.95 22.06 3.84
C PHE A 44 -47.42 21.84 4.23
N THR A 45 -48.12 22.93 4.57
CA THR A 45 -49.57 22.94 4.79
C THR A 45 -50.32 22.69 3.48
N LYS A 46 -51.64 22.44 3.54
CA LYS A 46 -52.49 22.30 2.34
C LYS A 46 -52.43 23.53 1.42
N ASP A 47 -52.16 24.71 1.98
CA ASP A 47 -51.98 25.97 1.25
C ASP A 47 -50.55 26.16 0.69
N GLY A 48 -49.69 25.15 0.83
CA GLY A 48 -48.31 25.18 0.32
C GLY A 48 -47.32 25.99 1.16
N LYS A 49 -47.67 26.39 2.39
CA LYS A 49 -46.75 27.11 3.29
C LYS A 49 -45.90 26.13 4.10
N PRO A 50 -44.59 26.41 4.32
CA PRO A 50 -43.77 25.58 5.20
C PRO A 50 -44.39 25.50 6.59
N ILE A 51 -44.46 24.30 7.16
CA ILE A 51 -44.93 24.09 8.53
C ILE A 51 -43.81 24.49 9.48
N ASP A 52 -44.10 25.47 10.32
CA ASP A 52 -43.23 25.91 11.41
C ASP A 52 -43.68 25.26 12.74
N PRO A 53 -42.75 24.83 13.62
CA PRO A 53 -43.08 24.29 14.94
C PRO A 53 -44.04 25.16 15.78
N ASP A 54 -44.02 26.48 15.60
CA ASP A 54 -44.83 27.43 16.39
C ASP A 54 -46.21 27.73 15.75
N MET A 55 -46.54 27.10 14.62
CA MET A 55 -47.78 27.35 13.89
C MET A 55 -48.99 26.71 14.60
N LYS A 56 -50.01 27.51 14.95
CA LYS A 56 -51.27 27.01 15.52
C LYS A 56 -52.13 26.35 14.44
N LEU A 57 -52.00 25.05 14.32
CA LEU A 57 -52.80 24.20 13.43
C LEU A 57 -54.08 23.68 14.13
N PRO A 58 -55.18 23.46 13.39
CA PRO A 58 -56.37 22.74 13.87
C PRO A 58 -56.01 21.33 14.39
N GLU A 59 -56.78 20.83 15.37
CA GLU A 59 -56.56 19.51 16.01
C GLU A 59 -56.51 18.34 15.00
N GLU A 60 -57.38 18.35 13.97
CA GLU A 60 -57.36 17.32 12.92
C GLU A 60 -56.08 17.35 12.09
N GLU A 61 -55.61 18.55 11.71
CA GLU A 61 -54.38 18.71 10.93
C GLU A 61 -53.14 18.34 11.75
N LYS A 62 -53.12 18.65 13.05
CA LYS A 62 -52.07 18.18 13.97
C LYS A 62 -51.98 16.66 14.02
N LYS A 63 -53.13 15.98 14.07
CA LYS A 63 -53.18 14.51 14.17
C LYS A 63 -52.72 13.82 12.88
N GLU A 64 -53.07 14.37 11.71
CA GLU A 64 -52.54 13.91 10.42
C GLU A 64 -51.03 14.17 10.29
N LEU A 65 -50.58 15.36 10.71
CA LEU A 65 -49.17 15.74 10.66
C LEU A 65 -48.29 14.86 11.55
N SER A 66 -48.74 14.57 12.77
CA SER A 66 -48.06 13.66 13.71
C SER A 66 -47.82 12.27 13.08
N LYS A 67 -48.84 11.69 12.44
CA LYS A 67 -48.71 10.40 11.75
C LYS A 67 -47.72 10.45 10.60
N LYS A 68 -47.73 11.53 9.82
CA LYS A 68 -46.77 11.73 8.72
C LYS A 68 -45.33 11.87 9.26
N MET A 69 -45.14 12.62 10.34
CA MET A 69 -43.84 12.79 10.99
C MET A 69 -43.27 11.45 11.48
N GLU A 70 -44.10 10.61 12.12
CA GLU A 70 -43.66 9.28 12.58
C GLU A 70 -43.19 8.38 11.42
N ILE A 71 -43.93 8.39 10.30
CA ILE A 71 -43.52 7.67 9.08
C ILE A 71 -42.20 8.23 8.54
N ILE A 72 -42.07 9.55 8.46
CA ILE A 72 -40.87 10.21 7.95
C ILE A 72 -39.65 9.87 8.82
N GLU A 73 -39.76 9.95 10.15
CA GLU A 73 -38.69 9.58 11.08
C GLU A 73 -38.27 8.11 10.87
N LYS A 74 -39.23 7.21 10.70
CA LYS A 74 -38.95 5.80 10.42
C LYS A 74 -38.21 5.61 9.10
N GLU A 75 -38.60 6.32 8.05
CA GLU A 75 -37.93 6.27 6.75
C GLU A 75 -36.51 6.87 6.81
N ILE A 76 -36.29 7.98 7.53
CA ILE A 76 -34.96 8.55 7.76
C ILE A 76 -34.07 7.53 8.47
N LYS A 77 -34.59 6.89 9.52
CA LYS A 77 -33.85 5.85 10.24
C LYS A 77 -33.52 4.68 9.32
N GLY A 78 -34.47 4.25 8.48
CA GLY A 78 -34.27 3.23 7.46
C GLY A 78 -33.19 3.59 6.44
N LEU A 79 -33.24 4.81 5.90
CA LEU A 79 -32.23 5.35 4.99
C LEU A 79 -30.84 5.32 5.63
N LYS A 80 -30.71 5.83 6.86
CA LYS A 80 -29.44 5.87 7.59
C LYS A 80 -28.86 4.47 7.76
N ASN A 81 -29.68 3.51 8.18
CA ASN A 81 -29.25 2.12 8.36
C ASN A 81 -28.81 1.48 7.03
N LEU A 82 -29.55 1.72 5.95
CA LEU A 82 -29.21 1.22 4.62
C LEU A 82 -27.89 1.84 4.11
N MET A 83 -27.72 3.15 4.25
CA MET A 83 -26.47 3.83 3.88
C MET A 83 -25.28 3.26 4.65
N GLN A 84 -25.41 3.12 5.97
CA GLN A 84 -24.37 2.50 6.81
C GLN A 84 -24.07 1.06 6.39
N SER A 85 -25.09 0.27 6.05
CA SER A 85 -24.89 -1.11 5.59
C SER A 85 -24.11 -1.16 4.27
N LEU A 86 -24.35 -0.22 3.35
CA LEU A 86 -23.62 -0.12 2.09
C LEU A 86 -22.19 0.36 2.29
N ASP A 87 -21.93 1.25 3.26
CA ASP A 87 -20.57 1.65 3.64
C ASP A 87 -19.76 0.48 4.21
N ILE A 88 -20.41 -0.37 5.04
CA ILE A 88 -19.80 -1.59 5.57
C ILE A 88 -19.54 -2.59 4.44
N GLU A 89 -20.50 -2.78 3.53
CA GLU A 89 -20.35 -3.66 2.35
C GLU A 89 -19.18 -3.19 1.47
N GLU A 90 -19.07 -1.90 1.20
CA GLU A 90 -17.99 -1.29 0.43
C GLU A 90 -16.62 -1.61 1.03
N LYS A 91 -16.45 -1.35 2.34
CA LYS A 91 -15.20 -1.65 3.06
C LYS A 91 -14.86 -3.12 3.01
N ALA A 92 -15.83 -4.00 3.28
CA ALA A 92 -15.62 -5.45 3.25
C ALA A 92 -15.21 -5.95 1.85
N MET A 93 -15.81 -5.40 0.79
CA MET A 93 -15.44 -5.76 -0.59
C MET A 93 -14.03 -5.29 -0.95
N LEU A 94 -13.64 -4.08 -0.52
CA LEU A 94 -12.29 -3.55 -0.75
C LEU A 94 -11.24 -4.39 -0.01
N GLU A 95 -11.47 -4.72 1.26
CA GLU A 95 -10.59 -5.59 2.05
C GLU A 95 -10.43 -6.97 1.41
N GLN A 96 -11.52 -7.59 0.96
CA GLN A 96 -11.46 -8.86 0.24
C GLN A 96 -10.68 -8.77 -1.07
N MET A 97 -10.76 -7.63 -1.77
CA MET A 97 -9.99 -7.41 -2.98
C MET A 97 -8.50 -7.33 -2.66
N GLU A 98 -8.11 -6.54 -1.66
CA GLU A 98 -6.72 -6.42 -1.21
C GLU A 98 -6.16 -7.78 -0.77
N GLU A 99 -6.94 -8.60 -0.06
CA GLU A 99 -6.52 -9.93 0.38
C GLU A 99 -6.26 -10.86 -0.81
N LYS A 100 -7.15 -10.85 -1.81
CA LYS A 100 -6.96 -11.62 -3.05
C LYS A 100 -5.71 -11.18 -3.80
N GLU A 101 -5.48 -9.87 -3.93
CA GLU A 101 -4.29 -9.33 -4.56
C GLU A 101 -3.01 -9.78 -3.82
N LYS A 102 -2.97 -9.69 -2.49
CA LYS A 102 -1.87 -10.21 -1.67
C LYS A 102 -1.66 -11.71 -1.89
N GLY A 103 -2.75 -12.48 -2.04
CA GLY A 103 -2.70 -13.91 -2.36
C GLY A 103 -2.00 -14.21 -3.68
N ILE A 104 -2.32 -13.46 -4.73
CA ILE A 104 -1.67 -13.57 -6.05
C ILE A 104 -0.19 -13.22 -5.94
N ILE A 105 0.15 -12.09 -5.30
CA ILE A 105 1.54 -11.65 -5.11
C ILE A 105 2.34 -12.72 -4.36
N LYS A 106 1.77 -13.31 -3.31
CA LYS A 106 2.41 -14.39 -2.55
C LYS A 106 2.74 -15.60 -3.41
N LEU A 107 1.86 -15.96 -4.34
CA LEU A 107 2.08 -17.08 -5.26
C LEU A 107 3.19 -16.77 -6.27
N VAL A 108 3.19 -15.55 -6.82
CA VAL A 108 4.23 -15.08 -7.75
C VAL A 108 5.60 -15.09 -7.08
N VAL A 109 5.72 -14.44 -5.91
CA VAL A 109 6.99 -14.36 -5.15
C VAL A 109 7.48 -15.76 -4.78
N LYS A 110 6.58 -16.66 -4.32
CA LYS A 110 6.92 -18.05 -4.01
C LYS A 110 7.52 -18.77 -5.22
N ASN A 111 6.93 -18.62 -6.40
CA ASN A 111 7.41 -19.28 -7.62
C ASN A 111 8.77 -18.73 -8.07
N ILE A 112 8.96 -17.41 -8.06
CA ILE A 112 10.24 -16.78 -8.41
C ILE A 112 11.36 -17.26 -7.46
N VAL A 113 11.12 -17.20 -6.16
CA VAL A 113 12.10 -17.62 -5.15
C VAL A 113 12.41 -19.11 -5.26
N LYS A 114 11.41 -19.95 -5.59
CA LYS A 114 11.63 -21.38 -5.82
C LYS A 114 12.61 -21.63 -6.98
N GLU A 115 12.49 -20.90 -8.09
CA GLU A 115 13.42 -21.03 -9.21
C GLU A 115 14.81 -20.50 -8.86
N LEU A 116 14.90 -19.39 -8.11
CA LEU A 116 16.19 -18.87 -7.62
C LEU A 116 16.89 -19.85 -6.66
N LEU A 117 16.14 -20.54 -5.80
CA LEU A 117 16.68 -21.55 -4.89
C LEU A 117 17.26 -22.75 -5.63
N LYS A 118 16.65 -23.16 -6.75
CA LYS A 118 17.21 -24.22 -7.60
C LYS A 118 18.54 -23.79 -8.24
N LYS A 119 18.61 -22.54 -8.71
CA LYS A 119 19.79 -22.00 -9.39
C LYS A 119 20.93 -21.65 -8.42
N TYR A 120 20.60 -21.21 -7.21
CA TYR A 120 21.56 -20.71 -6.22
C TYR A 120 21.34 -21.35 -4.84
N PRO A 121 21.54 -22.67 -4.69
CA PRO A 121 21.28 -23.38 -3.43
C PRO A 121 22.15 -22.86 -2.27
N LYS A 122 23.38 -22.39 -2.56
CA LYS A 122 24.28 -21.79 -1.56
C LYS A 122 23.75 -20.48 -0.97
N ALA A 123 22.84 -19.79 -1.67
CA ALA A 123 22.23 -18.54 -1.24
C ALA A 123 20.86 -18.73 -0.54
N ALA A 124 20.49 -19.98 -0.19
CA ALA A 124 19.14 -20.30 0.28
C ALA A 124 18.68 -19.47 1.48
N ARG A 125 19.56 -19.27 2.48
CA ARG A 125 19.25 -18.46 3.66
C ARG A 125 18.84 -17.04 3.30
N HIS A 126 19.60 -16.40 2.41
CA HIS A 126 19.32 -15.03 1.95
C HIS A 126 18.03 -14.98 1.14
N LEU A 127 17.85 -15.88 0.16
CA LEU A 127 16.64 -15.91 -0.68
C LEU A 127 15.35 -16.14 0.12
N VAL A 128 15.40 -16.95 1.19
CA VAL A 128 14.26 -17.13 2.11
C VAL A 128 13.96 -15.85 2.88
N ALA A 129 14.98 -15.15 3.38
CA ALA A 129 14.82 -13.87 4.06
C ALA A 129 14.25 -12.79 3.12
N VAL A 130 14.76 -12.69 1.89
CA VAL A 130 14.24 -11.78 0.85
C VAL A 130 12.75 -12.06 0.59
N LYS A 131 12.36 -13.33 0.41
CA LYS A 131 10.96 -13.72 0.24
C LYS A 131 10.08 -13.20 1.38
N GLU A 132 10.49 -13.41 2.62
CA GLU A 132 9.71 -12.99 3.80
C GLU A 132 9.60 -11.48 3.90
N ASP A 133 10.67 -10.75 3.60
CA ASP A 133 10.69 -9.29 3.64
C ASP A 133 9.83 -8.67 2.53
N ILE A 134 9.88 -9.21 1.30
CA ILE A 134 8.98 -8.80 0.20
C ILE A 134 7.51 -8.95 0.62
N LEU A 135 7.15 -10.07 1.25
CA LEU A 135 5.76 -10.31 1.68
C LEU A 135 5.31 -9.38 2.82
N LYS A 136 6.23 -8.92 3.66
CA LYS A 136 5.94 -7.92 4.71
C LYS A 136 5.79 -6.52 4.10
N ASN A 137 6.53 -6.23 3.04
CA ASN A 137 6.65 -4.90 2.46
C ASN A 137 6.00 -4.76 1.07
N ILE A 138 4.96 -5.55 0.76
CA ILE A 138 4.29 -5.56 -0.56
C ILE A 138 3.91 -4.14 -1.03
N LYS A 139 3.49 -3.26 -0.11
CA LYS A 139 3.11 -1.89 -0.42
C LYS A 139 4.25 -1.07 -1.03
N GLU A 140 5.50 -1.29 -0.60
CA GLU A 140 6.66 -0.58 -1.16
C GLU A 140 6.92 -0.98 -2.63
N PHE A 141 6.62 -2.23 -2.99
CA PHE A 141 6.70 -2.71 -4.38
C PHE A 141 5.56 -2.19 -5.27
N GLN A 142 4.46 -1.70 -4.69
CA GLN A 142 3.32 -1.16 -5.43
C GLN A 142 3.47 0.34 -5.74
N LYS A 143 4.17 1.10 -4.89
CA LYS A 143 4.39 2.56 -5.04
C LYS A 143 5.12 2.95 -6.33
N GLY A 144 5.88 2.04 -6.95
CA GLY A 144 6.63 2.28 -8.18
C GLY A 144 5.80 2.45 -9.47
N ASN A 145 4.47 2.30 -9.41
CA ASN A 145 3.58 2.39 -10.59
C ASN A 145 2.93 3.77 -10.81
N ASP A 146 3.11 4.74 -9.90
CA ASP A 146 2.38 6.02 -9.92
C ASP A 146 3.17 7.20 -10.53
N THR A 147 4.33 6.98 -11.15
CA THR A 147 5.04 8.02 -11.92
C THR A 147 4.75 7.91 -13.42
N PRO A 148 3.99 8.85 -14.02
CA PRO A 148 3.84 8.91 -15.47
C PRO A 148 5.19 9.25 -16.11
N GLY A 149 5.74 8.35 -16.93
CA GLY A 149 6.81 8.70 -17.88
C GLY A 149 8.12 7.91 -17.82
N THR A 150 8.27 6.89 -16.98
CA THR A 150 9.45 6.00 -17.08
C THR A 150 9.05 4.57 -17.47
N PRO A 151 9.46 4.08 -18.66
CA PRO A 151 9.15 2.73 -19.09
C PRO A 151 9.97 1.73 -18.27
N HIS A 152 9.44 1.24 -17.15
CA HIS A 152 10.05 0.19 -16.36
C HIS A 152 9.77 -1.19 -16.99
N LYS A 153 10.28 -1.40 -18.21
CA LYS A 153 10.52 -2.75 -18.73
C LYS A 153 11.80 -3.29 -18.08
N GLY A 154 11.65 -4.10 -17.03
CA GLY A 154 12.60 -5.16 -16.68
C GLY A 154 14.08 -4.79 -16.55
N ARG A 155 14.42 -3.59 -16.06
CA ARG A 155 15.79 -3.27 -15.69
C ARG A 155 15.98 -3.50 -14.20
N ILE A 156 16.74 -4.55 -13.88
CA ILE A 156 17.56 -4.57 -12.68
C ILE A 156 18.37 -3.27 -12.73
N LYS A 157 18.05 -2.30 -11.86
CA LYS A 157 18.91 -1.13 -11.64
C LYS A 157 20.19 -1.63 -10.97
N ILE A 158 21.13 -2.14 -11.75
CA ILE A 158 22.54 -2.14 -11.34
C ILE A 158 22.96 -0.69 -11.45
N SER A 159 22.76 0.06 -10.36
CA SER A 159 23.13 1.47 -10.27
C SER A 159 24.66 1.60 -10.24
N LEU A 160 25.27 1.61 -11.43
CA LEU A 160 26.59 2.21 -11.66
C LEU A 160 26.48 3.52 -12.46
N LEU A 161 25.35 3.74 -13.14
CA LEU A 161 25.15 4.90 -14.03
C LEU A 161 24.42 6.06 -13.35
N ASP A 162 23.49 5.81 -12.42
CA ASP A 162 22.73 6.87 -11.74
C ASP A 162 23.66 7.73 -10.84
N SER A 163 24.75 7.16 -10.31
CA SER A 163 25.78 7.89 -9.56
C SER A 163 26.69 8.77 -10.41
N LEU A 164 26.74 8.58 -11.74
CA LEU A 164 27.59 9.37 -12.64
C LEU A 164 26.83 10.56 -13.28
N ILE A 165 25.50 10.54 -13.24
CA ILE A 165 24.63 11.55 -13.90
C ILE A 165 23.91 12.44 -12.86
N ALA A 166 24.13 12.20 -11.56
CA ALA A 166 23.64 13.10 -10.50
C ALA A 166 24.44 14.41 -10.50
N ASP A 167 24.05 15.29 -11.42
CA ASP A 167 24.41 16.70 -11.48
C ASP A 167 24.14 17.36 -10.12
N LYS A 168 25.08 18.20 -9.70
CA LYS A 168 25.05 18.92 -8.42
C LYS A 168 23.95 19.97 -8.49
N GLY A 169 22.71 19.59 -8.18
CA GLY A 169 21.58 20.48 -8.29
C GLY A 169 20.44 20.12 -7.35
N LYS A 170 20.52 20.61 -6.11
CA LYS A 170 19.41 20.92 -5.19
C LYS A 170 18.45 19.79 -4.83
N GLY A 171 18.51 19.40 -3.55
CA GLY A 171 17.33 19.08 -2.75
C GLY A 171 16.47 17.93 -3.24
N LYS A 172 16.95 16.70 -3.06
CA LYS A 172 16.05 15.57 -2.84
C LYS A 172 16.42 14.98 -1.50
N GLU A 173 15.45 15.01 -0.60
CA GLU A 173 15.42 14.20 0.60
C GLU A 173 15.89 12.79 0.23
N GLU A 174 16.76 12.24 1.06
CA GLU A 174 17.26 10.87 0.95
C GLU A 174 16.06 9.93 1.02
N GLU A 175 15.42 9.67 -0.12
CA GLU A 175 14.66 8.44 -0.32
C GLU A 175 15.66 7.33 -0.08
N SER A 176 15.68 6.81 1.15
CA SER A 176 16.42 5.61 1.50
C SER A 176 16.08 4.59 0.43
N ASP A 177 17.08 4.13 -0.32
CA ASP A 177 16.90 3.12 -1.35
C ASP A 177 16.37 1.85 -0.67
N PHE A 178 15.04 1.73 -0.64
CA PHE A 178 14.35 0.64 0.04
C PHE A 178 14.80 -0.71 -0.52
N PHE A 179 15.08 -0.75 -1.83
CA PHE A 179 15.47 -1.95 -2.56
C PHE A 179 16.92 -2.34 -2.34
N GLY A 180 17.78 -1.38 -1.96
CA GLY A 180 19.16 -1.61 -1.62
C GLY A 180 19.36 -2.65 -0.52
N ARG A 181 18.36 -2.99 0.32
CA ARG A 181 18.48 -4.07 1.32
C ARG A 181 18.55 -5.50 0.74
N TYR A 182 18.24 -5.66 -0.54
CA TYR A 182 18.21 -6.96 -1.22
C TYR A 182 19.48 -7.26 -2.02
N ASP A 183 20.40 -6.30 -2.12
CA ASP A 183 21.64 -6.48 -2.86
C ASP A 183 22.60 -7.43 -2.13
N VAL A 184 23.50 -8.02 -2.92
CA VAL A 184 24.54 -8.94 -2.44
C VAL A 184 25.89 -8.27 -2.62
N ASP A 185 26.60 -8.04 -1.51
CA ASP A 185 27.97 -7.53 -1.53
C ASP A 185 28.97 -8.64 -1.89
N VAL A 186 29.68 -8.49 -3.01
CA VAL A 186 30.72 -9.43 -3.42
C VAL A 186 32.06 -8.98 -2.84
N ILE A 187 32.40 -9.54 -1.68
CA ILE A 187 33.62 -9.19 -0.94
C ILE A 187 34.88 -9.74 -1.63
N VAL A 188 34.81 -10.91 -2.26
CA VAL A 188 35.90 -11.56 -3.00
C VAL A 188 35.35 -12.27 -4.23
N ASP A 189 35.95 -12.00 -5.39
CA ASP A 189 35.68 -12.72 -6.64
C ASP A 189 36.88 -13.58 -7.04
N ASN A 190 36.73 -14.90 -6.94
CA ASN A 190 37.72 -15.90 -7.36
C ASN A 190 37.31 -16.61 -8.68
N SER A 191 36.34 -16.08 -9.43
CA SER A 191 35.80 -16.71 -10.65
C SER A 191 36.84 -16.94 -11.76
N ARG A 192 37.94 -16.16 -11.75
CA ARG A 192 39.06 -16.26 -12.71
C ARG A 192 40.30 -16.94 -12.12
N THR A 193 40.26 -17.33 -10.85
CA THR A 193 41.40 -17.96 -10.16
C THR A 193 41.53 -19.41 -10.64
N LYS A 194 42.74 -19.79 -11.06
CA LYS A 194 43.05 -21.17 -11.45
C LYS A 194 43.66 -21.91 -10.25
N GLY A 195 43.03 -22.99 -9.82
CA GLY A 195 43.44 -23.72 -8.62
C GLY A 195 43.05 -22.99 -7.33
N ALA A 196 43.65 -23.42 -6.21
CA ALA A 196 43.36 -22.83 -4.91
C ALA A 196 43.99 -21.43 -4.78
N PRO A 197 43.29 -20.43 -4.24
CA PRO A 197 43.86 -19.11 -3.99
C PRO A 197 44.99 -19.21 -2.95
N VAL A 198 46.14 -18.59 -3.22
CA VAL A 198 47.28 -18.51 -2.28
C VAL A 198 47.56 -17.05 -1.97
N VAL A 199 47.42 -16.67 -0.70
CA VAL A 199 47.63 -15.31 -0.21
C VAL A 199 48.81 -15.31 0.73
N PHE A 200 49.77 -14.39 0.51
CA PHE A 200 50.87 -14.15 1.43
C PHE A 200 50.56 -12.91 2.27
N ALA A 201 50.82 -12.99 3.57
CA ALA A 201 50.60 -11.93 4.55
C ALA A 201 51.83 -11.82 5.46
N ASP A 202 52.59 -10.74 5.33
CA ASP A 202 53.77 -10.45 6.16
C ASP A 202 53.49 -9.17 6.96
N LYS A 203 53.73 -9.18 8.28
CA LYS A 203 53.48 -8.05 9.19
C LYS A 203 52.09 -7.41 9.04
N VAL A 204 51.05 -8.23 8.86
CA VAL A 204 49.69 -7.74 8.65
C VAL A 204 49.03 -7.26 9.93
N THR A 205 48.33 -6.15 9.85
CA THR A 205 47.44 -5.66 10.91
C THR A 205 46.20 -6.55 11.05
N ARG A 206 45.48 -6.44 12.17
CA ARG A 206 44.20 -7.14 12.37
C ARG A 206 43.20 -6.84 11.26
N ALA A 207 43.11 -5.59 10.81
CA ALA A 207 42.21 -5.17 9.73
C ALA A 207 42.62 -5.77 8.38
N GLU A 208 43.91 -5.87 8.08
CA GLU A 208 44.40 -6.49 6.84
C GLU A 208 44.20 -8.00 6.82
N LEU A 209 44.24 -8.65 7.99
CA LEU A 209 44.03 -10.09 8.13
C LEU A 209 42.54 -10.45 8.07
N PHE A 210 41.71 -9.82 8.90
CA PHE A 210 40.30 -10.15 9.09
C PHE A 210 39.35 -9.29 8.25
N GLY A 211 39.81 -8.22 7.62
CA GLY A 211 38.96 -7.22 6.99
C GLY A 211 38.48 -6.16 7.99
N GLU A 212 37.84 -5.13 7.47
CA GLU A 212 37.27 -4.04 8.27
C GLU A 212 35.88 -3.69 7.73
N VAL A 213 34.96 -3.38 8.64
CA VAL A 213 33.72 -2.69 8.30
C VAL A 213 34.04 -1.21 8.31
N LYS A 214 33.93 -0.53 7.17
CA LYS A 214 34.15 0.92 7.15
C LYS A 214 32.97 1.62 7.81
N GLU A 215 33.25 2.38 8.86
CA GLU A 215 32.23 3.23 9.49
C GLU A 215 31.86 4.38 8.57
N LYS A 216 30.62 4.38 8.08
CA LYS A 216 29.78 5.60 8.06
C LYS A 216 28.32 5.28 7.73
N ILE A 217 27.46 5.87 8.56
CA ILE A 217 26.00 6.03 8.45
C ILE A 217 25.22 4.71 8.60
N ILE A 218 24.27 4.73 9.52
CA ILE A 218 23.31 3.65 9.80
C ILE A 218 22.60 3.30 8.47
N GLY A 219 22.76 2.07 7.98
CA GLY A 219 22.03 1.57 6.80
C GLY A 219 22.89 1.06 5.63
N ASP A 220 24.18 1.43 5.56
CA ASP A 220 25.08 0.96 4.50
C ASP A 220 25.83 -0.31 4.92
N PHE A 221 25.24 -1.48 4.67
CA PHE A 221 25.90 -2.77 4.94
C PHE A 221 26.95 -3.18 3.89
N TYR A 222 27.10 -2.41 2.81
CA TYR A 222 27.93 -2.69 1.62
C TYR A 222 29.41 -2.30 1.71
N LYS A 223 29.93 -2.04 2.90
CA LYS A 223 31.30 -1.48 3.06
C LYS A 223 32.20 -2.41 3.87
N ILE A 224 32.15 -3.70 3.56
CA ILE A 224 33.09 -4.68 4.08
C ILE A 224 34.33 -4.71 3.18
N LYS A 225 35.49 -4.38 3.74
CA LYS A 225 36.76 -4.56 3.03
C LYS A 225 37.29 -5.96 3.29
N ALA A 226 37.59 -6.71 2.23
CA ALA A 226 38.15 -8.05 2.32
C ALA A 226 39.55 -8.05 2.96
N GLY A 227 39.70 -8.75 4.09
CA GLY A 227 41.00 -9.18 4.64
C GLY A 227 41.66 -10.34 3.89
N ALA A 228 42.90 -10.66 4.26
CA ALA A 228 43.67 -11.76 3.70
C ALA A 228 42.98 -13.12 3.88
N LEU A 229 42.30 -13.35 5.02
CA LEU A 229 41.52 -14.57 5.26
C LEU A 229 40.37 -14.74 4.26
N HIS A 230 39.63 -13.66 3.98
CA HIS A 230 38.56 -13.69 2.99
C HIS A 230 39.09 -14.03 1.60
N ARG A 231 40.21 -13.43 1.20
CA ARG A 231 40.84 -13.66 -0.12
C ARG A 231 41.39 -15.08 -0.28
N ALA A 232 41.89 -15.67 0.81
CA ALA A 232 42.42 -17.02 0.85
C ALA A 232 41.33 -18.11 0.98
N ASN A 233 40.04 -17.73 1.06
CA ASN A 233 38.95 -18.67 1.26
C ASN A 233 38.93 -19.76 0.17
N GLY A 234 38.96 -21.02 0.59
CA GLY A 234 39.08 -22.18 -0.30
C GLY A 234 40.51 -22.51 -0.76
N GLY A 235 41.54 -21.89 -0.18
CA GLY A 235 42.94 -22.17 -0.46
C GLY A 235 43.85 -21.95 0.74
N TYR A 236 44.98 -21.25 0.54
CA TYR A 236 46.05 -21.13 1.54
C TYR A 236 46.36 -19.67 1.87
N LEU A 237 46.53 -19.41 3.16
CA LEU A 237 47.08 -18.17 3.69
C LEU A 237 48.44 -18.48 4.32
N ILE A 238 49.50 -17.87 3.80
CA ILE A 238 50.86 -18.02 4.32
C ILE A 238 51.19 -16.75 5.09
N ILE A 239 51.40 -16.91 6.40
CA ILE A 239 51.70 -15.81 7.31
C ILE A 239 53.18 -15.89 7.71
N ARG A 240 53.88 -14.75 7.65
CA ARG A 240 55.26 -14.60 8.08
C ARG A 240 55.40 -13.55 9.16
#